data_AF-A0A098EKG0-F1
#
_entry.id   AF-A0A098EKG0-F1
#
_cell.length_a   1.000
_cell.length_b   1.000
_cell.length_c   1.000
_cell.angle_alpha   90.00
_cell.angle_beta   90.00
_cell.angle_gamma   90.00
#
_symmetry.space_group_name_H-M   'P 1'
#
loop_
_entity.id
_entity.type
_entity.pdbx_description
1 polymer ?
#
loop_
_entity_poly.entity_id
_entity_poly.type
_entity_poly.pdbx_seq_one_letter_code
_entity_poly.pdbx_strand_id
1 'polypeptide(L)'
;MSKKNHKQNLKHRRSYEHAFTVIKNIVDEWDPVGLWAMGSPTDEYESEIREITRLSFRINSVEELANAIQYLFVARFEEQLPMETCTKIASKIMGGTSTY
;
A
#
# COMPACT_ATOMS: atom_id res chain seq x y z
N MET A 1 24.54 20.14 -12.93
CA MET A 1 23.68 18.99 -12.58
C MET A 1 23.44 18.13 -13.83
N SER A 2 23.67 16.82 -13.75
CA SER A 2 23.74 15.93 -14.92
C SER A 2 22.36 15.41 -15.36
N LYS A 3 22.08 15.40 -16.67
CA LYS A 3 20.81 14.95 -17.28
C LYS A 3 20.41 13.52 -16.93
N LYS A 4 21.36 12.66 -16.51
CA LYS A 4 21.13 11.28 -16.08
C LYS A 4 20.39 11.19 -14.72
N ASN A 5 20.77 12.02 -13.76
CA ASN A 5 20.16 12.02 -12.41
C ASN A 5 18.71 12.51 -12.45
N HIS A 6 18.40 13.46 -13.34
CA HIS A 6 17.04 13.96 -13.54
C HIS A 6 16.09 12.88 -14.10
N LYS A 7 16.55 12.10 -15.10
CA LYS A 7 15.74 11.02 -15.69
C LYS A 7 15.48 9.87 -14.71
N GLN A 8 16.45 9.51 -13.87
CA GLN A 8 16.28 8.46 -12.87
C GLN A 8 15.28 8.86 -11.76
N ASN A 9 15.36 10.10 -11.28
CA ASN A 9 14.42 10.63 -10.29
C ASN A 9 12.97 10.63 -10.84
N LEU A 10 12.78 11.03 -12.11
CA LEU A 10 11.47 11.00 -12.77
C LEU A 10 10.92 9.58 -12.96
N LYS A 11 11.77 8.57 -13.20
CA LYS A 11 11.34 7.16 -13.31
C LYS A 11 10.90 6.63 -11.94
N HIS A 12 11.68 6.89 -10.89
CA HIS A 12 11.36 6.47 -9.53
C HIS A 12 10.06 7.10 -9.04
N ARG A 13 9.86 8.41 -9.31
CA ARG A 13 8.60 9.10 -8.99
C ARG A 13 7.41 8.47 -9.71
N ARG A 14 7.51 8.22 -11.03
CA ARG A 14 6.42 7.57 -11.78
C ARG A 14 6.09 6.17 -11.26
N SER A 15 7.10 5.39 -10.88
CA SER A 15 6.91 4.06 -10.29
C SER A 15 6.18 4.14 -8.95
N TYR A 16 6.54 5.12 -8.11
CA TYR A 16 5.89 5.34 -6.82
C TYR A 16 4.43 5.78 -6.99
N GLU A 17 4.15 6.80 -7.82
CA GLU A 17 2.77 7.28 -8.05
C GLU A 17 1.87 6.17 -8.60
N HIS A 18 2.40 5.33 -9.49
CA HIS A 18 1.67 4.19 -10.01
C HIS A 18 1.36 3.15 -8.92
N ALA A 19 2.38 2.75 -8.16
CA ALA A 19 2.19 1.82 -7.05
C ALA A 19 1.21 2.36 -6.01
N PHE A 20 1.33 3.65 -5.66
CA PHE A 20 0.42 4.33 -4.75
C PHE A 20 -1.03 4.27 -5.25
N THR A 21 -1.27 4.56 -6.54
CA THR A 21 -2.61 4.52 -7.13
C THR A 21 -3.20 3.10 -7.10
N VAL A 22 -2.40 2.08 -7.47
CA VAL A 22 -2.83 0.68 -7.44
C VAL A 22 -3.16 0.24 -6.02
N ILE A 23 -2.30 0.55 -5.06
CA ILE A 23 -2.48 0.19 -3.65
C ILE A 23 -3.68 0.92 -3.06
N LYS A 24 -3.86 2.22 -3.38
CA LYS A 24 -5.05 2.97 -2.96
C LYS A 24 -6.34 2.27 -3.38
N ASN A 25 -6.46 1.90 -4.65
CA ASN A 25 -7.66 1.22 -5.14
C ASN A 25 -7.89 -0.13 -4.42
N ILE A 26 -6.83 -0.88 -4.13
CA ILE A 26 -6.92 -2.15 -3.41
C ILE A 26 -7.40 -1.94 -1.97
N VAL A 27 -6.86 -0.92 -1.27
CA VAL A 27 -7.21 -0.63 0.13
C VAL A 27 -8.61 -0.02 0.24
N ASP A 28 -8.96 0.90 -0.66
CA ASP A 28 -10.28 1.51 -0.74
C ASP A 28 -11.38 0.45 -1.00
N GLU A 29 -11.14 -0.49 -1.92
CA GLU A 29 -12.08 -1.59 -2.19
C GLU A 29 -12.17 -2.58 -1.02
N TRP A 30 -11.09 -2.73 -0.26
CA TRP A 30 -11.06 -3.59 0.91
C TRP A 30 -11.78 -2.98 2.11
N ASP A 31 -11.67 -1.66 2.31
CA ASP A 31 -12.24 -0.89 3.43
C ASP A 31 -11.99 -1.58 4.80
N PRO A 32 -10.72 -1.75 5.20
CA PRO A 32 -10.32 -2.66 6.29
C PRO A 32 -10.96 -2.37 7.64
N VAL A 33 -11.36 -1.12 7.90
CA VAL A 33 -12.01 -0.74 9.16
C VAL A 33 -13.37 -0.05 8.95
N GLY A 34 -13.94 -0.12 7.75
CA GLY A 34 -15.31 0.34 7.51
C GLY A 34 -15.50 1.86 7.47
N LEU A 35 -14.47 2.64 7.12
CA LEU A 35 -14.54 4.11 7.17
C LEU A 35 -15.51 4.68 6.12
N TRP A 36 -15.68 3.98 4.99
CA TRP A 36 -16.60 4.39 3.95
C TRP A 36 -18.06 4.33 4.43
N ALA A 37 -18.40 3.28 5.19
CA ALA A 37 -19.72 3.13 5.79
C ALA A 37 -20.05 4.25 6.81
N MET A 38 -19.02 4.89 7.36
CA MET A 38 -19.14 5.96 8.35
C MET A 38 -19.21 7.36 7.72
N GLY A 39 -19.17 7.46 6.38
CA GLY A 39 -19.24 8.74 5.67
C GLY A 39 -17.94 9.56 5.73
N SER A 40 -16.82 8.89 5.99
CA SER A 40 -15.51 9.55 6.10
C SER A 40 -14.98 10.02 4.73
N PRO A 41 -14.13 11.06 4.70
CA PRO A 41 -13.39 11.48 3.50
C PRO A 41 -12.63 10.36 2.78
N THR A 42 -12.30 10.56 1.51
CA THR A 42 -11.65 9.54 0.65
C THR A 42 -10.14 9.36 0.91
N ASP A 43 -9.56 10.17 1.79
CA ASP A 43 -8.13 10.22 2.13
C ASP A 43 -7.80 9.62 3.51
N GLU A 44 -8.75 8.95 4.17
CA GLU A 44 -8.55 8.39 5.51
C GLU A 44 -7.42 7.35 5.62
N TYR A 45 -7.22 6.55 4.58
CA TYR A 45 -6.13 5.56 4.55
C TYR A 45 -4.85 6.10 3.93
N GLU A 46 -4.77 7.41 3.63
CA GLU A 46 -3.67 7.93 2.81
C GLU A 46 -2.30 7.73 3.49
N SER A 47 -2.22 7.87 4.82
CA SER A 47 -1.02 7.56 5.60
C SER A 47 -0.61 6.09 5.47
N GLU A 48 -1.58 5.18 5.55
CA GLU A 48 -1.36 3.74 5.52
C GLU A 48 -0.97 3.29 4.12
N ILE A 49 -1.64 3.81 3.09
CA ILE A 49 -1.34 3.56 1.69
C ILE A 49 0.08 4.05 1.37
N ARG A 50 0.50 5.21 1.86
CA ARG A 50 1.88 5.69 1.67
C ARG A 50 2.91 4.73 2.27
N GLU A 51 2.63 4.23 3.47
CA GLU A 51 3.53 3.31 4.16
C GLU A 51 3.58 1.94 3.49
N ILE A 52 2.42 1.37 3.12
CA ILE A 52 2.32 0.12 2.36
C ILE A 52 3.04 0.25 1.02
N THR A 53 2.89 1.38 0.32
CA THR A 53 3.61 1.66 -0.94
C THR A 53 5.12 1.67 -0.71
N ARG A 54 5.60 2.29 0.37
CA ARG A 54 7.02 2.30 0.69
C ARG A 54 7.55 0.91 1.02
N LEU A 55 6.75 0.10 1.72
CA LEU A 55 7.09 -1.27 2.10
C LEU A 55 7.10 -2.21 0.89
N SER A 56 6.18 -2.04 -0.07
CA SER A 56 6.11 -2.89 -1.28
C SER A 56 7.34 -2.79 -2.17
N PHE A 57 8.11 -1.70 -2.09
CA PHE A 57 9.41 -1.58 -2.79
C PHE A 57 10.58 -2.21 -2.03
N ARG A 58 10.40 -2.60 -0.78
CA ARG A 58 11.47 -3.11 0.11
C ARG A 58 11.28 -4.59 0.45
N ILE A 59 10.04 -5.02 0.57
CA ILE A 59 9.64 -6.37 0.95
C ILE A 59 9.43 -7.21 -0.31
N ASN A 60 9.98 -8.42 -0.33
CA ASN A 60 9.91 -9.34 -1.49
C ASN A 60 9.11 -10.61 -1.19
N SER A 61 8.42 -10.69 -0.05
CA SER A 61 7.55 -11.81 0.30
C SER A 61 6.14 -11.35 0.69
N VAL A 62 5.15 -12.16 0.30
CA VAL A 62 3.75 -11.89 0.62
C VAL A 62 3.55 -11.94 2.13
N GLU A 63 4.21 -12.88 2.82
CA GLU A 63 4.08 -13.07 4.25
C GLU A 63 4.61 -11.85 5.03
N GLU A 64 5.77 -11.30 4.67
CA GLU A 64 6.31 -10.11 5.34
C GLU A 64 5.42 -8.89 5.13
N LEU A 65 4.90 -8.70 3.90
CA LEU A 65 4.00 -7.58 3.61
C LEU A 65 2.67 -7.73 4.35
N ALA A 66 2.13 -8.94 4.45
CA ALA A 66 0.91 -9.22 5.20
C ALA A 66 1.06 -8.91 6.70
N ASN A 67 2.17 -9.33 7.31
CA ASN A 67 2.51 -9.00 8.69
C ASN A 67 2.63 -7.48 8.89
N ALA A 68 3.30 -6.79 7.97
CA ALA A 68 3.47 -5.35 8.06
C ALA A 68 2.13 -4.60 7.92
N ILE A 69 1.23 -5.06 7.04
CA ILE A 69 -0.13 -4.52 6.91
C ILE A 69 -0.89 -4.72 8.23
N GLN A 70 -0.93 -5.93 8.78
CA GLN A 70 -1.64 -6.18 10.04
C GLN A 70 -1.10 -5.29 11.17
N TYR A 71 0.23 -5.22 11.31
CA TYR A 71 0.87 -4.38 12.32
C TYR A 71 0.51 -2.90 12.16
N LEU A 72 0.50 -2.40 10.92
CA LEU A 72 0.15 -1.02 10.61
C LEU A 72 -1.29 -0.68 11.06
N PHE A 73 -2.25 -1.57 10.76
CA PHE A 73 -3.65 -1.35 11.14
C PHE A 73 -3.88 -1.49 12.65
N VAL A 74 -3.21 -2.42 13.32
CA VAL A 74 -3.22 -2.49 14.79
C VAL A 74 -2.65 -1.20 15.39
N ALA A 75 -1.55 -0.68 14.86
CA ALA A 75 -0.91 0.52 15.39
C ALA A 75 -1.71 1.82 15.16
N ARG A 76 -2.55 1.86 14.12
CA ARG A 76 -3.27 3.08 13.68
C ARG A 76 -4.72 3.11 14.11
N PHE A 77 -5.36 1.96 14.12
CA PHE A 77 -6.80 1.83 14.37
C PHE A 77 -7.11 0.94 15.56
N GLU A 78 -6.08 0.37 16.21
CA GLU A 78 -6.26 -0.65 17.26
C GLU A 78 -7.00 -1.91 16.76
N GLU A 79 -7.04 -2.10 15.44
CA GLU A 79 -7.79 -3.16 14.76
C GLU A 79 -6.90 -4.33 14.36
N GLN A 80 -7.20 -5.51 14.92
CA GLN A 80 -6.48 -6.74 14.58
C GLN A 80 -7.14 -7.45 13.39
N LEU A 81 -6.73 -7.04 12.19
CA LEU A 81 -7.23 -7.63 10.95
C LEU A 81 -6.83 -9.11 10.83
N PRO A 82 -7.72 -10.01 10.34
CA PRO A 82 -7.37 -11.42 10.15
C PRO A 82 -6.17 -11.59 9.21
N MET A 83 -5.19 -12.41 9.61
CA MET A 83 -3.97 -12.59 8.83
C MET A 83 -4.26 -13.12 7.42
N GLU A 84 -5.25 -14.00 7.26
CA GLU A 84 -5.70 -14.50 5.95
C GLU A 84 -6.08 -13.35 5.00
N THR A 85 -6.81 -12.36 5.50
CA THR A 85 -7.20 -11.18 4.75
C THR A 85 -5.99 -10.33 4.40
N CYS A 86 -5.08 -10.11 5.36
CA CYS A 86 -3.82 -9.38 5.12
C CYS A 86 -2.95 -10.08 4.06
N THR A 87 -2.86 -11.42 4.08
CA THR A 87 -2.16 -12.23 3.07
C THR A 87 -2.78 -12.07 1.68
N LYS A 88 -4.12 -12.09 1.59
CA LYS A 88 -4.83 -11.86 0.33
C LYS A 88 -4.54 -10.47 -0.24
N ILE A 89 -4.53 -9.44 0.61
CA ILE A 89 -4.26 -8.06 0.19
C ILE A 89 -2.78 -7.88 -0.20
N ALA A 90 -1.85 -8.41 0.59
CA ALA A 90 -0.43 -8.42 0.25
C ALA A 90 -0.17 -9.10 -1.09
N SER A 91 -0.81 -10.24 -1.36
CA SER A 91 -0.74 -10.94 -2.64
C SER A 91 -1.23 -10.08 -3.80
N LYS A 92 -2.38 -9.39 -3.63
CA LYS A 92 -2.92 -8.45 -4.63
C LYS A 92 -1.94 -7.30 -4.90
N ILE A 93 -1.35 -6.73 -3.85
CA ILE A 93 -0.40 -5.61 -3.98
C ILE A 93 0.85 -6.05 -4.74
N MET A 94 1.45 -7.18 -4.37
CA MET A 94 2.68 -7.66 -5.04
C MET A 94 2.43 -8.13 -6.47
N GLY A 95 1.27 -8.75 -6.74
CA GLY A 95 0.87 -9.12 -8.10
C GLY A 95 0.52 -7.91 -8.97
N GLY A 96 -0.13 -6.89 -8.39
CA GLY A 96 -0.50 -5.65 -9.08
C GLY A 96 0.69 -4.73 -9.37
N THR A 97 1.74 -4.79 -8.55
CA THR A 97 2.95 -3.95 -8.71
C THR A 97 4.07 -4.60 -9.53
N SER A 98 4.05 -5.93 -9.76
CA SER A 98 5.10 -6.66 -10.51
C SER A 98 5.06 -6.54 -12.04
N THR A 99 4.18 -5.72 -12.63
CA THR A 99 3.95 -5.72 -14.10
C THR A 99 4.73 -4.67 -14.91
N TYR A 100 5.81 -4.05 -14.38
CA TYR A 100 6.56 -2.99 -15.08
C TYR A 100 8.09 -3.09 -15.01
#